data_AF-A0A8X6XZC3-F1
#
_entry.id   AF-A0A8X6XZC3-F1
#
_cell.length_a   1.000
_cell.length_b   1.000
_cell.length_c   1.000
_cell.angle_alpha   90.00
_cell.angle_beta   90.00
_cell.angle_gamma   90.00
#
_symmetry.space_group_name_H-M   'P 1'
#
loop_
_entity.id
_entity.type
_entity.pdbx_description
1 polymer ?
#
loop_
_entity_poly.entity_id
_entity_poly.type
_entity_poly.pdbx_seq_one_letter_code
_entity_poly.pdbx_strand_id
1 'polypeptide(L)'
;MSDDWTSDADDGTSTCDESNNEQIDVENDTDKRQYHNLLERKRRDNLKDTFSTLREAIPSLKGKRNRASRVEILKAATAYLKKNEPKVEIMKDLMKRAEQFEEYIDKMNAEIRKSMENQDWERYKELQKSCKTMKDFGLDSDEDALLNSDDDDGDDDEGETDSTESGSSKRLCLNVANE
;
A
#
# COMPACT_ATOMS: atom_id res chain seq x y z
N MET A 1 -26.46 67.88 -26.17
CA MET A 1 -26.22 66.42 -26.21
C MET A 1 -26.27 65.97 -24.77
N SER A 2 -27.40 65.40 -24.38
CA SER A 2 -27.77 65.12 -22.99
C SER A 2 -27.35 63.71 -22.61
N ASP A 3 -26.79 63.57 -21.42
CA ASP A 3 -26.50 62.31 -20.74
C ASP A 3 -27.80 61.65 -20.28
N ASP A 4 -28.04 60.42 -20.72
CA ASP A 4 -29.12 59.55 -20.22
C ASP A 4 -28.52 58.17 -19.97
N TRP A 5 -28.15 57.92 -18.71
CA TRP A 5 -27.85 56.59 -18.21
C TRP A 5 -29.01 56.19 -17.29
N THR A 6 -30.01 55.54 -17.89
CA THR A 6 -31.12 54.91 -17.17
C THR A 6 -30.60 53.72 -16.36
N SER A 7 -30.84 53.78 -15.05
CA SER A 7 -30.72 52.65 -14.13
C SER A 7 -31.65 51.51 -14.53
N ASP A 8 -31.10 50.33 -14.77
CA ASP A 8 -31.83 49.07 -14.59
C ASP A 8 -31.27 48.35 -13.37
N ALA A 9 -32.12 48.26 -12.36
CA ALA A 9 -31.92 47.43 -11.19
C ALA A 9 -32.12 45.97 -11.60
N ASP A 10 -31.03 45.22 -11.70
CA ASP A 10 -31.08 43.76 -11.74
C ASP A 10 -30.79 43.23 -10.33
N ASP A 11 -31.85 42.75 -9.68
CA ASP A 11 -31.81 41.95 -8.45
C ASP A 11 -31.29 40.55 -8.80
N GLY A 12 -30.00 40.50 -9.11
CA GLY A 12 -29.27 39.26 -9.33
C GLY A 12 -28.96 38.60 -8.00
N THR A 13 -29.89 37.80 -7.48
CA THR A 13 -29.59 36.76 -6.49
C THR A 13 -28.51 35.85 -7.08
N SER A 14 -27.25 36.18 -6.77
CA SER A 14 -26.08 35.40 -7.14
C SER A 14 -25.98 34.21 -6.19
N THR A 15 -26.66 33.12 -6.54
CA THR A 15 -26.44 31.80 -5.96
C THR A 15 -25.02 31.35 -6.28
N CYS A 16 -24.07 31.71 -5.42
CA CYS A 16 -22.73 31.15 -5.44
C CYS A 16 -22.69 29.89 -4.57
N ASP A 17 -22.67 28.76 -5.28
CA ASP A 17 -22.30 27.39 -4.91
C ASP A 17 -21.98 27.10 -3.43
N GLU A 18 -22.81 26.23 -2.87
CA GLU A 18 -22.61 25.50 -1.62
C GLU A 18 -21.34 24.63 -1.65
N SER A 19 -20.42 24.93 -0.73
CA SER A 19 -19.61 23.92 -0.06
C SER A 19 -19.09 24.46 1.27
N ASN A 20 -19.67 23.94 2.36
CA ASN A 20 -19.45 24.21 3.79
C ASN A 20 -20.25 25.38 4.39
N ASN A 21 -21.52 25.05 4.64
CA ASN A 21 -22.53 25.78 5.36
C ASN A 21 -22.16 26.01 6.85
N GLU A 22 -21.62 27.19 7.15
CA GLU A 22 -21.99 27.95 8.36
C GLU A 22 -22.62 29.26 7.85
N GLN A 23 -23.86 29.17 7.36
CA GLN A 23 -24.65 30.33 6.97
C GLN A 23 -25.01 31.10 8.24
N ILE A 24 -24.12 32.00 8.65
CA ILE A 24 -24.43 33.02 9.63
C ILE A 24 -25.28 34.04 8.88
N ASP A 25 -26.56 34.16 9.21
CA ASP A 25 -27.41 35.25 8.73
C ASP A 25 -26.92 36.52 9.38
N VAL A 26 -26.07 37.23 8.64
CA VAL A 26 -25.45 38.44 9.13
C VAL A 26 -26.36 39.62 8.83
N GLU A 27 -27.18 40.00 9.82
CA GLU A 27 -28.25 41.00 9.74
C GLU A 27 -27.77 42.46 9.53
N ASN A 28 -26.44 42.72 9.55
CA ASN A 28 -25.89 44.07 9.39
C ASN A 28 -24.63 44.11 8.50
N ASP A 29 -24.47 45.15 7.67
CA ASP A 29 -23.34 45.31 6.75
C ASP A 29 -21.97 45.35 7.45
N THR A 30 -21.94 45.81 8.71
CA THR A 30 -20.76 45.79 9.56
C THR A 30 -20.31 44.37 9.87
N ASP A 31 -21.27 43.52 10.18
CA ASP A 31 -21.01 42.15 10.61
C ASP A 31 -20.60 41.32 9.38
N LYS A 32 -21.14 41.62 8.19
CA LYS A 32 -20.73 40.96 6.92
C LYS A 32 -19.25 41.23 6.64
N ARG A 33 -18.82 42.47 6.83
CA ARG A 33 -17.40 42.87 6.70
C ARG A 33 -16.52 42.19 7.75
N GLN A 34 -17.00 42.06 8.99
CA GLN A 34 -16.26 41.37 10.05
C GLN A 34 -16.08 39.88 9.73
N TYR A 35 -17.15 39.20 9.32
CA TYR A 35 -17.13 37.80 8.95
C TYR A 35 -16.19 37.53 7.76
N HIS A 36 -16.26 38.35 6.71
CA HIS A 36 -15.33 38.26 5.58
C HIS A 36 -13.85 38.43 6.03
N ASN A 37 -13.57 39.40 6.91
CA ASN A 37 -12.22 39.61 7.45
C ASN A 37 -11.72 38.41 8.28
N LEU A 38 -12.61 37.76 9.02
CA LEU A 38 -12.32 36.55 9.78
C LEU A 38 -11.98 35.39 8.85
N LEU A 39 -12.81 35.14 7.83
CA LEU A 39 -12.56 34.09 6.84
C LEU A 39 -11.23 34.30 6.12
N GLU A 40 -10.94 35.53 5.69
CA GLU A 40 -9.68 35.83 5.01
C GLU A 40 -8.48 35.65 5.96
N ARG A 41 -8.62 35.90 7.26
CA ARG A 41 -7.56 35.58 8.23
C ARG A 41 -7.33 34.07 8.31
N LYS A 42 -8.39 33.27 8.44
CA LYS A 42 -8.33 31.80 8.43
C LYS A 42 -7.66 31.29 7.15
N ARG A 43 -8.00 31.87 5.99
CA ARG A 43 -7.37 31.54 4.71
C ARG A 43 -5.88 31.86 4.69
N ARG A 44 -5.47 33.03 5.19
CA ARG A 44 -4.05 33.44 5.26
C ARG A 44 -3.24 32.58 6.23
N ASP A 45 -3.84 32.16 7.34
CA ASP A 45 -3.19 31.27 8.31
C ASP A 45 -2.95 29.88 7.70
N ASN A 46 -3.96 29.29 7.04
CA ASN A 46 -3.78 28.05 6.27
C ASN A 46 -2.67 28.20 5.19
N LEU A 47 -2.68 29.30 4.44
CA LEU A 47 -1.64 29.56 3.45
C LEU A 47 -0.24 29.66 4.08
N LYS A 48 -0.13 30.26 5.27
CA LYS A 48 1.13 30.33 6.01
C LYS A 48 1.61 28.95 6.45
N ASP A 49 0.70 28.08 6.88
CA ASP A 49 1.01 26.72 7.30
C ASP A 49 1.47 25.87 6.10
N THR A 50 0.77 25.93 4.97
CA THR A 50 1.17 25.24 3.73
C THR A 50 2.56 25.68 3.24
N PHE A 51 2.89 26.97 3.30
CA PHE A 51 4.25 27.45 3.00
C PHE A 51 5.30 26.95 4.01
N SER A 52 4.92 26.76 5.28
CA SER A 52 5.81 26.22 6.31
C SER A 52 6.09 24.75 6.07
N THR A 53 5.07 23.95 5.79
CA THR A 53 5.20 22.53 5.39
C THR A 53 6.06 22.39 4.13
N LEU A 54 5.82 23.22 3.10
CA LEU A 54 6.63 23.20 1.88
C LEU A 54 8.10 23.49 2.16
N ARG A 55 8.40 24.47 3.01
CA ARG A 55 9.76 24.80 3.41
C ARG A 55 10.48 23.63 4.09
N GLU A 56 9.78 22.91 4.97
CA GLU A 56 10.33 21.76 5.69
C GLU A 56 10.57 20.55 4.79
N ALA A 57 9.77 20.39 3.72
CA ALA A 57 9.95 19.36 2.71
C ALA A 57 11.17 19.59 1.80
N ILE A 58 11.67 20.83 1.70
CA ILE A 58 12.81 21.19 0.85
C ILE A 58 14.12 21.00 1.64
N PRO A 59 15.01 20.05 1.28
CA PRO A 59 16.21 19.75 2.06
C PRO A 59 17.17 20.93 2.22
N SER A 60 17.24 21.83 1.23
CA SER A 60 18.10 23.01 1.29
C SER A 60 17.55 24.13 2.18
N LEU A 61 16.30 24.06 2.64
CA LEU A 61 15.65 25.07 3.48
C LEU A 61 15.28 24.54 4.88
N LYS A 62 15.15 23.21 5.02
CA LYS A 62 14.93 22.54 6.29
C LYS A 62 16.05 22.89 7.30
N GLY A 63 15.67 23.19 8.54
CA GLY A 63 16.61 23.48 9.62
C GLY A 63 17.35 24.83 9.55
N LYS A 64 17.15 25.64 8.51
CA LYS A 64 17.77 26.99 8.46
C LYS A 64 17.15 27.91 9.51
N ARG A 65 17.99 28.57 10.32
CA ARG A 65 17.55 29.56 11.31
C ARG A 65 16.93 30.80 10.69
N ASN A 66 17.38 31.20 9.50
CA ASN A 66 16.84 32.36 8.79
C ASN A 66 15.49 32.04 8.14
N ARG A 67 14.51 32.92 8.32
CA ARG A 67 13.21 32.83 7.66
C ARG A 67 13.39 33.01 6.15
N ALA A 68 13.20 31.94 5.39
CA ALA A 68 13.15 32.03 3.93
C ALA A 68 11.87 32.78 3.52
N SER A 69 12.01 33.71 2.58
CA SER A 69 10.87 34.42 1.98
C SER A 69 10.00 33.46 1.15
N ARG A 70 8.73 33.82 0.91
CA ARG A 70 7.82 33.03 0.06
C ARG A 70 8.40 32.77 -1.33
N VAL A 71 9.00 33.79 -1.94
CA VAL A 71 9.63 33.68 -3.26
C VAL A 71 10.81 32.72 -3.24
N GLU A 72 11.64 32.75 -2.20
CA GLU A 72 12.77 31.82 -2.06
C GLU A 72 12.29 30.38 -1.86
N ILE A 73 11.23 30.16 -1.08
CA ILE A 73 10.63 28.83 -0.89
C ILE A 73 10.17 28.28 -2.25
N LEU A 74 9.45 29.08 -3.04
CA LEU A 74 8.99 28.64 -4.38
C LEU A 74 10.16 28.36 -5.32
N LYS A 75 11.15 29.26 -5.40
CA LYS A 75 12.34 29.07 -6.25
C LYS A 75 13.11 27.81 -5.85
N ALA A 76 13.31 27.58 -4.55
CA ALA A 76 14.00 26.40 -4.04
C ALA A 76 13.21 25.12 -4.30
N ALA A 77 11.87 25.15 -4.19
CA ALA A 77 11.01 24.02 -4.51
C ALA A 77 11.15 23.64 -5.99
N THR A 78 11.04 24.60 -6.90
CA THR A 78 11.19 24.35 -8.34
C THR A 78 12.58 23.82 -8.67
N ALA A 79 13.63 24.40 -8.08
CA ALA A 79 15.01 23.92 -8.28
C ALA A 79 15.21 22.50 -7.74
N TYR A 80 14.62 22.18 -6.59
CA TYR A 80 14.69 20.85 -5.99
C TYR A 80 13.98 19.80 -6.86
N LEU A 81 12.78 20.10 -7.36
CA LEU A 81 12.04 19.19 -8.26
C LEU A 81 12.84 18.92 -9.54
N LYS A 82 13.31 19.96 -10.22
CA LYS A 82 14.13 19.83 -11.45
C LYS A 82 15.40 19.01 -11.22
N LYS A 83 16.05 19.18 -10.06
CA LYS A 83 17.24 18.40 -9.71
C LYS A 83 16.94 16.91 -9.48
N ASN A 84 15.72 16.57 -9.09
CA ASN A 84 15.32 15.19 -8.79
C ASN A 84 14.64 14.48 -9.97
N GLU A 85 14.16 15.19 -11.00
CA GLU A 85 13.62 14.59 -12.22
C GLU A 85 14.47 13.43 -12.79
N PRO A 86 15.79 13.59 -13.04
CA PRO A 86 16.59 12.47 -13.56
C PRO A 86 16.73 11.31 -12.56
N LYS A 87 16.71 11.58 -11.25
CA LYS A 87 16.78 10.53 -10.22
C LYS A 87 15.51 9.71 -10.18
N VAL A 88 14.35 10.35 -10.35
CA VAL A 88 13.06 9.66 -10.43
C VAL A 88 13.05 8.75 -11.65
N GLU A 89 13.60 9.21 -12.78
CA GLU A 89 13.66 8.38 -13.99
C GLU A 89 14.59 7.17 -13.83
N ILE A 90 15.80 7.38 -13.28
CA ILE A 90 16.71 6.28 -12.93
C ILE A 90 16.04 5.30 -11.95
N MET A 91 15.32 5.81 -10.94
CA MET A 91 14.62 4.96 -9.98
C MET A 91 13.56 4.10 -10.67
N LYS A 92 12.78 4.66 -11.61
CA LYS A 92 11.80 3.88 -12.38
C LYS A 92 12.47 2.79 -13.22
N ASP A 93 13.59 3.10 -13.88
CA ASP A 93 14.34 2.11 -14.67
C ASP A 93 14.87 0.99 -13.79
N LEU A 94 15.38 1.32 -12.59
CA LEU A 94 15.82 0.33 -11.61
C LEU A 94 14.66 -0.53 -11.10
N MET A 95 13.49 0.07 -10.82
CA MET A 95 12.30 -0.67 -10.41
C MET A 95 11.84 -1.64 -11.49
N LYS A 96 11.81 -1.20 -12.76
CA LYS A 96 11.46 -2.06 -13.90
C LYS A 96 12.44 -3.23 -14.06
N ARG A 97 13.74 -2.97 -13.84
CA ARG A 97 14.75 -4.02 -13.88
C ARG A 97 14.61 -5.01 -12.71
N ALA A 98 14.26 -4.53 -11.52
CA ALA A 98 13.98 -5.38 -10.37
C ALA A 98 12.77 -6.30 -10.66
N GLU A 99 11.69 -5.76 -11.21
CA GLU A 99 10.51 -6.52 -11.63
C GLU A 99 10.87 -7.63 -12.64
N GLN A 100 11.71 -7.33 -13.63
CA GLN A 100 12.19 -8.33 -14.59
C GLN A 100 12.99 -9.46 -13.94
N PHE A 101 13.78 -9.14 -12.91
CA PHE A 101 14.53 -10.16 -12.18
C PHE A 101 13.63 -11.05 -11.33
N GLU A 102 12.62 -10.47 -10.67
CA GLU A 102 11.62 -11.25 -9.93
C GLU A 102 10.85 -12.19 -10.88
N GLU A 103 10.43 -11.71 -12.05
CA GLU A 103 9.76 -12.56 -13.05
C GLU A 103 10.66 -13.72 -13.52
N TYR A 104 11.96 -13.46 -13.67
CA TYR A 104 12.93 -14.50 -14.02
C TYR A 104 13.10 -15.54 -12.92
N ILE A 105 13.17 -15.11 -11.66
CA ILE A 105 13.22 -15.99 -10.48
C ILE A 105 11.96 -16.87 -10.42
N ASP A 106 10.78 -16.28 -10.64
CA ASP A 106 9.51 -17.02 -10.64
C ASP A 106 9.43 -18.07 -11.74
N LYS A 107 9.89 -17.74 -12.96
CA LYS A 107 10.00 -18.70 -14.07
C LYS A 107 10.90 -19.86 -13.72
N MET A 108 12.09 -19.58 -13.21
CA MET A 108 13.05 -20.63 -12.81
C MET A 108 12.50 -21.51 -11.69
N ASN A 109 11.86 -20.91 -10.69
CA ASN A 109 11.21 -21.66 -9.60
C ASN A 109 10.07 -22.55 -10.13
N ALA A 110 9.29 -22.09 -11.11
CA ALA A 110 8.25 -22.89 -11.75
C ALA A 110 8.82 -24.06 -12.54
N GLU A 111 9.92 -23.85 -13.26
CA GLU A 111 10.64 -24.90 -13.98
C GLU A 111 11.18 -25.98 -13.03
N ILE A 112 11.78 -25.57 -11.90
CA ILE A 112 12.24 -26.49 -10.85
C ILE A 112 11.07 -27.33 -10.33
N ARG A 113 9.94 -26.70 -9.98
CA ARG A 113 8.73 -27.40 -9.51
C ARG A 113 8.24 -28.44 -10.54
N LYS A 114 8.16 -28.05 -11.81
CA LYS A 114 7.74 -28.96 -12.89
C LYS A 114 8.71 -30.12 -13.09
N SER A 115 10.01 -29.86 -12.99
CA SER A 115 11.03 -30.91 -13.06
C SER A 115 10.92 -31.89 -11.89
N MET A 116 10.59 -31.41 -10.68
CA MET A 116 10.36 -32.27 -9.52
C MET A 116 9.13 -33.17 -9.74
N GLU A 117 8.01 -32.61 -10.18
CA GLU A 117 6.79 -33.38 -10.47
C GLU A 117 7.01 -34.44 -11.55
N ASN A 118 7.77 -34.11 -12.61
CA ASN A 118 8.16 -35.08 -13.63
C ASN A 118 9.02 -36.22 -13.06
N GLN A 119 9.97 -35.91 -12.17
CA GLN A 119 10.80 -36.94 -11.53
C GLN A 119 9.96 -37.86 -10.63
N ASP A 120 8.99 -37.32 -9.89
CA ASP A 120 8.08 -38.11 -9.07
C ASP A 120 7.24 -39.07 -9.93
N TRP A 121 6.75 -38.61 -11.08
CA TRP A 121 6.02 -39.44 -12.04
C TRP A 121 6.89 -40.55 -12.65
N GLU A 122 8.14 -40.26 -13.03
CA GLU A 122 9.05 -41.30 -13.53
C GLU A 122 9.41 -42.33 -12.46
N ARG A 123 9.64 -41.87 -11.22
CA ARG A 123 9.87 -42.77 -10.08
C ARG A 123 8.68 -43.69 -9.83
N TYR A 124 7.45 -43.17 -9.92
CA TYR A 124 6.23 -43.96 -9.81
C TYR A 124 6.12 -45.04 -10.89
N LYS A 125 6.41 -44.71 -12.15
CA LYS A 125 6.41 -45.70 -13.25
C LYS A 125 7.43 -46.81 -13.02
N GLU A 126 8.63 -46.47 -12.59
CA GLU A 126 9.66 -47.47 -12.28
C GLU A 126 9.24 -48.38 -11.13
N LEU A 127 8.62 -47.84 -10.07
CA LEU A 127 8.05 -48.65 -9.00
C LEU A 127 6.96 -49.60 -9.51
N GLN A 128 6.07 -49.12 -10.38
CA GLN A 128 5.02 -49.95 -10.98
C GLN A 128 5.59 -51.10 -11.82
N LYS A 129 6.63 -50.83 -12.62
CA LYS A 129 7.36 -51.87 -13.38
C LYS A 129 8.00 -52.89 -12.43
N SER A 130 8.63 -52.43 -11.35
CA SER A 130 9.23 -53.31 -10.33
C SER A 130 8.19 -54.23 -9.68
N CYS A 131 7.03 -53.69 -9.26
CA CYS A 131 5.95 -54.50 -8.68
C CYS A 131 5.36 -55.50 -9.68
N LYS A 132 5.23 -55.12 -10.96
CA LYS A 132 4.82 -56.02 -12.04
C LYS A 132 5.82 -57.17 -12.20
N THR A 133 7.12 -56.87 -12.26
CA THR A 133 8.16 -57.90 -12.36
C THR A 133 8.17 -58.83 -11.15
N MET A 134 7.98 -58.33 -9.92
CA MET A 134 7.89 -59.21 -8.73
C MET A 134 6.72 -60.18 -8.81
N LYS A 135 5.55 -59.75 -9.33
CA LYS A 135 4.40 -60.62 -9.59
C LYS A 135 4.68 -61.66 -10.68
N ASP A 136 5.37 -61.26 -11.75
CA ASP A 136 5.71 -62.17 -12.86
C ASP A 136 6.76 -63.24 -12.47
N PHE A 137 7.58 -62.98 -11.43
CA PHE A 137 8.51 -63.95 -10.84
C PHE A 137 7.88 -64.85 -9.75
N GLY A 138 6.57 -64.74 -9.48
CA GLY A 138 5.84 -65.64 -8.58
C GLY A 138 6.24 -65.53 -7.10
N LEU A 139 6.78 -64.38 -6.68
CA LEU A 139 6.98 -64.07 -5.27
C LEU A 139 5.66 -63.50 -4.70
N ASP A 140 4.67 -64.37 -4.53
CA ASP A 140 3.47 -64.02 -3.77
C ASP A 140 3.89 -63.86 -2.31
N SER A 141 3.87 -62.62 -1.82
CA SER A 141 3.82 -62.37 -0.39
C SER A 141 2.39 -62.70 0.00
N ASP A 142 2.20 -63.80 0.74
CA ASP A 142 0.91 -64.23 1.26
C ASP A 142 0.26 -63.11 2.11
N GLU A 143 -0.57 -62.27 1.49
CA GLU A 143 -1.43 -61.31 2.18
C GLU A 143 -2.84 -61.89 2.31
N ASP A 144 -2.93 -63.04 2.97
CA ASP A 144 -4.18 -63.61 3.47
C ASP A 144 -4.04 -63.88 4.97
N ALA A 145 -3.82 -62.83 5.77
CA ALA A 145 -4.10 -62.85 7.22
C ALA A 145 -3.92 -61.44 7.81
N LEU A 146 -5.01 -60.77 8.18
CA LEU A 146 -5.43 -60.64 9.59
C LEU A 146 -6.65 -59.70 9.71
N LEU A 147 -7.76 -60.33 10.07
CA LEU A 147 -8.80 -59.89 11.01
C LEU A 147 -9.72 -58.72 10.59
N ASN A 148 -10.85 -59.11 10.00
CA ASN A 148 -12.13 -58.57 10.44
C ASN A 148 -12.35 -58.98 11.91
N SER A 149 -12.36 -58.02 12.81
CA SER A 149 -13.00 -58.14 14.13
C SER A 149 -14.12 -57.12 14.17
N ASP A 150 -15.32 -57.61 13.90
CA ASP A 150 -16.55 -57.05 14.44
C ASP A 150 -16.40 -57.03 15.98
N ASP A 151 -16.23 -55.86 16.57
CA ASP A 151 -16.50 -55.65 17.99
C ASP A 151 -17.30 -54.33 18.13
N ASP A 152 -18.58 -54.57 18.35
CA ASP A 152 -19.59 -53.73 18.96
C ASP A 152 -19.13 -53.30 20.37
N ASP A 153 -19.15 -52.01 20.68
CA ASP A 153 -19.61 -51.46 21.96
C ASP A 153 -19.36 -49.94 21.97
N GLY A 154 -20.43 -49.18 22.14
CA GLY A 154 -20.38 -47.73 22.30
C GLY A 154 -19.83 -47.30 23.67
N ASP A 155 -19.39 -46.04 23.75
CA ASP A 155 -19.88 -45.11 24.76
C ASP A 155 -19.34 -43.71 24.48
N ASP A 156 -20.17 -42.73 24.84
CA ASP A 156 -19.94 -41.29 24.83
C ASP A 156 -18.68 -40.88 25.62
N ASP A 157 -17.92 -39.88 25.14
CA ASP A 157 -17.41 -38.83 26.05
C ASP A 157 -16.98 -37.57 25.29
N GLU A 158 -17.39 -36.43 25.82
CA GLU A 158 -17.09 -35.10 25.32
C GLU A 158 -15.66 -34.67 25.69
N GLY A 159 -14.99 -33.96 24.78
CA GLY A 159 -13.62 -33.50 25.03
C GLY A 159 -13.17 -32.40 24.08
N GLU A 160 -13.75 -31.22 24.23
CA GLU A 160 -13.21 -29.96 23.71
C GLU A 160 -11.82 -29.72 24.33
N THR A 161 -10.76 -29.73 23.51
CA THR A 161 -9.44 -29.24 23.92
C THR A 161 -8.85 -28.33 22.85
N ASP A 162 -9.10 -27.04 23.05
CA ASP A 162 -8.25 -25.94 22.57
C ASP A 162 -6.91 -26.01 23.30
N SER A 163 -5.80 -26.03 22.56
CA SER A 163 -4.50 -25.61 23.09
C SER A 163 -3.47 -25.31 22.00
N THR A 164 -3.33 -24.01 21.77
CA THR A 164 -2.07 -23.24 21.85
C THR A 164 -0.87 -23.68 21.01
N GLU A 165 -0.71 -22.99 19.89
CA GLU A 165 0.53 -22.86 19.14
C GLU A 165 1.55 -22.04 19.97
N SER A 166 2.60 -22.69 20.46
CA SER A 166 3.77 -22.03 21.06
C SER A 166 5.04 -22.44 20.33
N GLY A 167 5.74 -21.46 19.76
CA GLY A 167 6.93 -21.69 18.95
C GLY A 167 7.62 -20.40 18.53
N SER A 168 8.14 -19.66 19.50
CA SER A 168 8.94 -18.45 19.32
C SER A 168 10.06 -18.62 18.26
N SER A 169 9.99 -17.85 17.17
CA SER A 169 11.18 -17.59 16.34
C SER A 169 11.62 -16.14 16.51
N LYS A 170 12.70 -15.99 17.27
CA LYS A 170 13.32 -14.73 17.69
C LYS A 170 13.79 -13.94 16.46
N ARG A 171 13.26 -12.73 16.26
CA ARG A 171 13.88 -11.73 15.37
C ARG A 171 15.21 -11.30 16.00
N LEU A 172 16.32 -11.69 15.39
CA LEU A 172 17.63 -11.11 15.65
C LEU A 172 17.64 -9.67 15.10
N CYS A 173 17.83 -8.69 15.98
CA CYS A 173 18.15 -7.33 15.61
C CYS A 173 19.54 -7.31 14.95
N LEU A 174 19.61 -6.93 13.67
CA LEU A 174 20.86 -6.43 13.10
C LEU A 174 20.99 -4.95 13.46
N ASN A 175 21.87 -4.65 14.40
CA ASN A 175 22.42 -3.32 14.58
C ASN A 175 23.39 -3.04 13.41
N VAL A 176 23.00 -2.17 12.49
CA VAL A 176 23.95 -1.53 11.58
C VAL A 176 24.47 -0.28 12.26
N ALA A 177 25.67 -0.39 12.84
CA ALA A 177 26.49 0.75 13.19
C ALA A 177 27.04 1.36 11.89
N ASN A 178 26.76 2.63 11.64
CA ASN A 178 27.48 3.42 10.65
C ASN A 178 28.59 4.20 11.36
N GLU A 179 29.81 4.01 10.89
CA GLU A 179 30.92 4.97 10.98
C GLU A 179 30.66 6.19 10.08
#